data_AF-A0A4U0WQ79-F1
#
_entry.id   AF-A0A4U0WQ79-F1
#
_cell.length_a   1.000
_cell.length_b   1.000
_cell.length_c   1.000
_cell.angle_alpha   90.00
_cell.angle_beta   90.00
_cell.angle_gamma   90.00
#
_symmetry.space_group_name_H-M   'P 1'
#
loop_
_entity.id
_entity.type
_entity.pdbx_description
1 polymer ?
#
loop_
_entity_poly.entity_id
_entity_poly.type
_entity_poly.pdbx_seq_one_letter_code
_entity_poly.pdbx_strand_id
1 'polypeptide(L)'
;MATEDKKKDILNWVDPNDKSGEFKRQQSTFRDWISKDPGAEFPAEMGRYHLYVSYACPWAHRTLIVRRLKGLEDFISFTSVHWVMLEKGWRFAEKGEKVPGENTVPDPLHEGYTHIRDVYYENNEDYDGRFTVPTLYDKKAKKIVNNESSEIIRMFYYAFDDLLPEKFKKVDLLPDNLKKDIEETNEWTYNDINNGVYKSGFATTQEAYEKNVKALFTALDRAEKHLANSPGPYYYGENITEADVRLYTTIIRFDAVYVQHFKCNLRDIRSGYPALHKWVRKLYWDVPAFGKTTDFTHIKGHYTKSHKQINPFSITPLGPEPPILPKDQEVPAVMAVSK
;
A
#
# COMPACT_ATOMS: atom_id res chain seq x y z
N MET A 1 -38.87 7.97 19.25
CA MET A 1 -38.54 7.05 18.14
C MET A 1 -37.14 7.43 17.70
N ALA A 2 -36.14 6.66 18.14
CA ALA A 2 -34.75 6.90 17.76
C ALA A 2 -34.65 6.78 16.24
N THR A 3 -34.13 7.83 15.59
CA THR A 3 -33.72 7.76 14.19
C THR A 3 -32.73 6.61 14.08
N GLU A 4 -33.08 5.58 13.32
CA GLU A 4 -32.12 4.58 12.87
C GLU A 4 -31.02 5.33 12.12
N ASP A 5 -29.90 5.58 12.81
CA ASP A 5 -28.67 6.00 12.18
C ASP A 5 -28.35 4.95 11.12
N LYS A 6 -28.51 5.34 9.84
CA LYS A 6 -27.94 4.62 8.70
C LYS A 6 -26.42 4.66 8.86
N LYS A 7 -25.87 3.82 9.75
CA LYS A 7 -24.43 3.61 9.85
C LYS A 7 -23.95 3.20 8.46
N LYS A 8 -23.14 4.05 7.83
CA LYS A 8 -22.53 3.76 6.53
C LYS A 8 -21.79 2.43 6.65
N ASP A 9 -22.21 1.45 5.87
CA ASP A 9 -21.49 0.19 5.78
C ASP A 9 -20.12 0.44 5.12
N ILE A 10 -19.06 0.24 5.88
CA ILE A 10 -17.67 0.45 5.43
C ILE A 10 -17.27 -0.51 4.30
N LEU A 11 -18.04 -1.59 4.09
CA LEU A 11 -17.87 -2.54 2.99
C LEU A 11 -18.54 -2.07 1.69
N ASN A 12 -19.32 -0.97 1.72
CA ASN A 12 -19.79 -0.32 0.50
C ASN A 12 -18.65 0.52 -0.10
N TRP A 13 -17.95 -0.07 -1.07
CA TRP A 13 -16.85 0.58 -1.79
C TRP A 13 -17.34 1.61 -2.79
N VAL A 14 -18.51 1.38 -3.41
CA VAL A 14 -19.27 2.36 -4.19
C VAL A 14 -20.56 2.63 -3.43
N ASP A 15 -20.99 3.90 -3.35
CA ASP A 15 -22.27 4.25 -2.73
C ASP A 15 -23.39 3.51 -3.49
N PRO A 16 -24.25 2.72 -2.81
CA PRO A 16 -25.35 2.01 -3.46
C PRO A 16 -26.32 2.90 -4.25
N ASN A 17 -26.34 4.20 -3.95
CA ASN A 17 -27.14 5.20 -4.67
C ASN A 17 -26.41 5.82 -5.87
N ASP A 18 -25.09 5.63 -6.01
CA ASP A 18 -24.31 6.15 -7.12
C ASP A 18 -24.58 5.35 -8.39
N LYS A 19 -25.27 5.98 -9.35
CA LYS A 19 -25.62 5.39 -10.64
C LYS A 19 -24.48 5.40 -11.66
N SER A 20 -23.40 6.16 -11.42
CA SER A 20 -22.22 6.13 -12.28
C SER A 20 -21.48 4.79 -12.18
N GLY A 21 -21.58 4.13 -11.03
CA GLY A 21 -20.82 2.93 -10.70
C GLY A 21 -19.32 3.17 -10.48
N GLU A 22 -18.90 4.43 -10.35
CA GLU A 22 -17.50 4.78 -10.14
C GLU A 22 -17.10 4.68 -8.65
N PHE A 23 -15.95 4.06 -8.41
CA PHE A 23 -15.30 4.09 -7.11
C PHE A 23 -14.65 5.46 -6.84
N LYS A 24 -15.10 6.12 -5.76
CA LYS A 24 -14.57 7.40 -5.29
C LYS A 24 -13.87 7.21 -3.94
N ARG A 25 -12.55 7.36 -3.92
CA ARG A 25 -11.75 7.22 -2.71
C ARG A 25 -11.99 8.40 -1.77
N GLN A 26 -12.30 8.10 -0.51
CA GLN A 26 -12.36 9.12 0.54
C GLN A 26 -10.97 9.63 0.90
N GLN A 27 -10.86 10.92 1.22
CA GLN A 27 -9.60 11.53 1.63
C GLN A 27 -9.29 11.23 3.10
N SER A 28 -8.00 11.12 3.40
CA SER A 28 -7.44 10.95 4.75
C SER A 28 -7.66 12.23 5.59
N THR A 29 -7.98 12.07 6.87
CA THR A 29 -8.43 13.16 7.77
C THR A 29 -7.38 13.61 8.79
N PHE A 30 -6.51 12.70 9.24
CA PHE A 30 -5.43 13.04 10.17
C PHE A 30 -4.18 13.38 9.35
N ARG A 31 -3.71 14.62 9.45
CA ARG A 31 -2.75 15.22 8.51
C ARG A 31 -1.61 15.98 9.20
N ASP A 32 -1.37 15.74 10.48
CA ASP A 32 -0.27 16.35 11.21
C ASP A 32 1.07 15.75 10.78
N TRP A 33 2.18 16.41 11.15
CA TRP A 33 3.52 16.08 10.68
C TRP A 33 4.50 15.87 11.82
N ILE A 34 5.34 14.83 11.70
CA ILE A 34 6.57 14.76 12.46
C ILE A 34 7.54 15.80 11.89
N SER A 35 8.06 16.68 12.74
CA SER A 35 9.06 17.68 12.35
C SER A 35 10.31 17.57 13.23
N LYS A 36 11.44 18.03 12.70
CA LYS A 36 12.69 18.22 13.46
C LYS A 36 12.84 19.63 14.03
N ASP A 37 11.90 20.52 13.71
CA ASP A 37 11.97 21.91 14.16
C ASP A 37 11.83 22.01 15.69
N PRO A 38 12.57 22.92 16.34
CA PRO A 38 12.44 23.14 17.78
C PRO A 38 11.00 23.47 18.16
N GLY A 39 10.45 22.75 19.15
CA GLY A 39 9.09 22.98 19.64
C GLY A 39 7.97 22.37 18.79
N ALA A 40 8.28 21.53 17.80
CA ALA A 40 7.27 20.76 17.08
C ALA A 40 6.35 19.99 18.04
N GLU A 41 5.04 19.91 17.75
CA GLU A 41 4.10 19.09 18.54
C GLU A 41 4.51 17.61 18.49
N PHE A 42 4.93 17.16 17.31
CA PHE A 42 5.42 15.83 17.03
C PHE A 42 6.91 15.89 16.60
N PRO A 43 7.86 15.97 17.55
CA PRO A 43 9.29 15.95 17.27
C PRO A 43 9.80 14.54 16.93
N ALA A 44 10.74 14.44 15.99
CA ALA A 44 11.40 13.17 15.69
C ALA A 44 12.14 12.60 16.92
N GLU A 45 11.65 11.47 17.44
CA GLU A 45 12.17 10.83 18.64
C GLU A 45 12.18 9.30 18.52
N MET A 46 13.29 8.67 18.92
CA MET A 46 13.41 7.22 18.95
C MET A 46 12.38 6.60 19.91
N GLY A 47 11.62 5.62 19.43
CA GLY A 47 10.68 4.87 20.24
C GLY A 47 9.39 5.62 20.60
N ARG A 48 9.16 6.85 20.12
CA ARG A 48 7.93 7.62 20.38
C ARG A 48 6.75 7.16 19.52
N TYR A 49 7.02 6.81 18.26
CA TYR A 49 5.97 6.55 17.27
C TYR A 49 5.70 5.07 17.06
N HIS A 50 4.45 4.76 16.71
CA HIS A 50 4.01 3.43 16.31
C HIS A 50 3.21 3.51 15.01
N LEU A 51 3.36 2.50 14.16
CA LEU A 51 2.70 2.44 12.88
C LEU A 51 1.74 1.24 12.85
N TYR A 52 0.44 1.49 12.68
CA TYR A 52 -0.52 0.44 12.37
C TYR A 52 -0.60 0.27 10.86
N VAL A 53 -0.39 -0.96 10.39
CA VAL A 53 -0.32 -1.30 8.96
C VAL A 53 -1.16 -2.55 8.66
N SER A 54 -1.28 -2.89 7.38
CA SER A 54 -1.54 -4.26 6.95
C SER A 54 -0.53 -4.62 5.87
N TYR A 55 0.10 -5.79 5.94
CA TYR A 55 0.95 -6.27 4.85
C TYR A 55 0.19 -6.39 3.52
N ALA A 56 -1.14 -6.55 3.57
CA ALA A 56 -1.97 -6.60 2.37
C ALA A 56 -2.15 -5.24 1.68
N CYS A 57 -2.19 -4.14 2.44
CA CYS A 57 -2.53 -2.81 1.94
C CYS A 57 -1.33 -2.18 1.20
N PRO A 58 -1.45 -1.81 -0.10
CA PRO A 58 -0.35 -1.20 -0.83
C PRO A 58 0.05 0.17 -0.26
N TRP A 59 -0.90 0.94 0.28
CA TRP A 59 -0.63 2.24 0.90
C TRP A 59 0.20 2.10 2.17
N ALA A 60 -0.14 1.14 3.03
CA ALA A 60 0.62 0.85 4.24
C ALA A 60 1.97 0.18 3.94
N HIS A 61 2.06 -0.57 2.85
CA HIS A 61 3.31 -1.19 2.44
C HIS A 61 4.38 -0.15 2.06
N ARG A 62 3.99 1.02 1.54
CA ARG A 62 4.93 2.14 1.26
C ARG A 62 5.69 2.56 2.50
N THR A 63 4.99 2.71 3.62
CA THR A 63 5.60 3.16 4.88
C THR A 63 6.53 2.10 5.46
N LEU A 64 6.22 0.80 5.29
CA LEU A 64 7.12 -0.29 5.68
C LEU A 64 8.41 -0.32 4.83
N ILE A 65 8.29 -0.13 3.52
CA ILE A 65 9.45 -0.06 2.62
C ILE A 65 10.34 1.11 3.03
N VAL A 66 9.77 2.31 3.16
CA VAL A 66 10.54 3.52 3.50
C VAL A 66 11.14 3.44 4.90
N ARG A 67 10.40 2.93 5.89
CA ARG A 67 10.91 2.65 7.23
C ARG A 67 12.19 1.81 7.18
N ARG A 68 12.23 0.80 6.31
CA ARG A 68 13.39 -0.08 6.15
C ARG A 68 14.51 0.53 5.30
N LEU A 69 14.19 1.29 4.26
CA LEU A 69 15.18 2.03 3.46
C LEU A 69 15.92 3.09 4.30
N LYS A 70 15.20 3.76 5.21
CA LYS A 70 15.73 4.80 6.09
C LYS A 70 16.26 4.29 7.43
N GLY A 71 16.30 2.97 7.66
CA GLY A 71 16.87 2.42 8.90
C GLY A 71 16.07 2.79 10.17
N LEU A 72 14.76 3.01 10.04
CA LEU A 72 13.89 3.47 11.11
C LEU A 72 13.32 2.33 11.95
N GLU A 73 13.87 1.12 11.83
CA GLU A 73 13.32 -0.05 12.52
C GLU A 73 13.31 0.09 14.05
N ASP A 74 14.36 0.69 14.61
CA ASP A 74 14.49 0.92 16.05
C ASP A 74 13.81 2.23 16.52
N PHE A 75 13.40 3.09 15.57
CA PHE A 75 12.73 4.36 15.87
C PHE A 75 11.22 4.20 15.93
N ILE A 76 10.65 3.46 14.98
CA ILE A 76 9.22 3.36 14.77
C ILE A 76 8.83 1.89 14.85
N SER A 77 8.20 1.51 15.96
CA SER A 77 7.57 0.18 16.08
C SER A 77 6.36 0.07 15.14
N PHE A 78 5.96 -1.14 14.74
CA PHE A 78 4.74 -1.31 13.95
C PHE A 78 3.98 -2.59 14.31
N THR A 79 2.67 -2.56 14.09
CA THR A 79 1.77 -3.71 14.21
C THR A 79 1.00 -3.85 12.91
N SER A 80 1.03 -5.06 12.33
CA SER A 80 0.16 -5.40 11.20
C SER A 80 -1.16 -5.92 11.74
N VAL A 81 -2.26 -5.29 11.36
CA VAL A 81 -3.61 -5.84 11.54
C VAL A 81 -3.76 -7.15 10.75
N HIS A 82 -4.74 -7.96 11.14
CA HIS A 82 -5.10 -9.18 10.43
C HIS A 82 -5.55 -8.85 9.00
N TRP A 83 -5.20 -9.69 8.01
CA TRP A 83 -5.53 -9.42 6.61
C TRP A 83 -7.03 -9.49 6.28
N VAL A 84 -7.88 -10.00 7.17
CA VAL A 84 -9.32 -10.15 6.93
C VAL A 84 -10.02 -8.92 7.49
N MET A 85 -10.65 -8.17 6.60
CA MET A 85 -11.33 -6.92 6.92
C MET A 85 -12.83 -7.09 6.64
N LEU A 86 -13.65 -7.08 7.69
CA LEU A 86 -15.11 -7.29 7.59
C LEU A 86 -15.87 -6.06 8.08
N GLU A 87 -17.08 -6.24 8.62
CA GLU A 87 -18.04 -5.16 8.90
C GLU A 87 -17.53 -4.13 9.92
N LYS A 88 -16.55 -4.51 10.74
CA LYS A 88 -15.87 -3.63 11.72
C LYS A 88 -14.51 -3.09 11.23
N GLY A 89 -14.09 -3.44 10.03
CA GLY A 89 -12.86 -2.95 9.42
C GLY A 89 -11.67 -3.83 9.80
N TRP A 90 -10.50 -3.22 9.89
CA TRP A 90 -9.27 -3.93 10.23
C TRP A 90 -9.27 -4.34 11.70
N ARG A 91 -9.11 -5.63 11.94
CA ARG A 91 -8.99 -6.20 13.29
C ARG A 91 -7.55 -6.52 13.64
N PHE A 92 -7.21 -6.48 14.91
CA PHE A 92 -5.96 -7.06 15.41
C PHE A 92 -6.07 -8.59 15.45
N ALA A 93 -4.93 -9.28 15.50
CA ALA A 93 -4.92 -10.72 15.75
C ALA A 93 -5.34 -10.98 17.21
N GLU A 94 -6.00 -12.10 17.47
CA GLU A 94 -6.35 -12.49 18.83
C GLU A 94 -5.13 -13.11 19.55
N LYS A 95 -5.13 -13.07 20.89
CA LYS A 95 -4.05 -13.67 21.68
C LYS A 95 -4.01 -15.18 21.44
N GLY A 96 -2.91 -15.67 20.88
CA GLY A 96 -2.72 -17.08 20.54
C GLY A 96 -3.21 -17.47 19.15
N GLU A 97 -3.81 -16.54 18.40
CA GLU A 97 -4.16 -16.75 16.99
C GLU A 97 -2.87 -16.91 16.17
N LYS A 98 -2.80 -17.98 15.37
CA LYS A 98 -1.65 -18.22 14.49
C LYS A 98 -1.93 -17.62 13.12
N VAL A 99 -1.35 -16.44 12.90
CA VAL A 99 -1.49 -15.64 11.68
C VAL A 99 -0.08 -15.46 11.12
N PRO A 100 0.23 -15.82 9.86
CA PRO A 100 1.50 -15.47 9.23
C PRO A 100 1.85 -13.98 9.38
N GLY A 101 3.14 -13.64 9.28
CA GLY A 101 3.64 -12.29 9.50
C GLY A 101 3.97 -12.03 10.98
N GLU A 102 5.26 -11.87 11.30
CA GLU A 102 5.76 -11.80 12.68
C GLU A 102 5.14 -10.66 13.52
N ASN A 103 4.73 -9.57 12.86
CA ASN A 103 4.12 -8.40 13.51
C ASN A 103 2.59 -8.41 13.43
N THR A 104 1.97 -9.55 13.12
CA THR A 104 0.51 -9.71 13.10
C THR A 104 0.04 -10.26 14.44
N VAL A 105 -0.09 -9.35 15.39
CA VAL A 105 -0.30 -9.62 16.82
C VAL A 105 -1.49 -8.80 17.35
N PRO A 106 -1.98 -9.07 18.59
CA PRO A 106 -2.86 -8.14 19.29
C PRO A 106 -2.24 -6.73 19.37
N ASP A 107 -3.07 -5.70 19.51
CA ASP A 107 -2.57 -4.34 19.72
C ASP A 107 -1.68 -4.28 20.98
N PRO A 108 -0.39 -3.91 20.86
CA PRO A 108 0.51 -3.84 22.01
C PRO A 108 0.34 -2.54 22.82
N LEU A 109 -0.40 -1.55 22.32
CA LEU A 109 -0.52 -0.22 22.93
C LEU A 109 -1.82 -0.03 23.71
N HIS A 110 -2.89 -0.73 23.30
CA HIS A 110 -4.22 -0.55 23.89
C HIS A 110 -4.80 -1.89 24.33
N GLU A 111 -5.00 -2.04 25.64
CA GLU A 111 -5.66 -3.23 26.20
C GLU A 111 -7.14 -3.26 25.79
N GLY A 112 -7.60 -4.41 25.31
CA GLY A 112 -9.01 -4.62 24.94
C GLY A 112 -9.40 -4.08 23.56
N TYR A 113 -8.52 -3.36 22.86
CA TYR A 113 -8.80 -2.92 21.50
C TYR A 113 -8.73 -4.10 20.55
N THR A 114 -9.78 -4.26 19.74
CA THR A 114 -9.91 -5.41 18.83
C THR A 114 -9.80 -4.97 17.38
N HIS A 115 -10.05 -3.69 17.09
CA HIS A 115 -10.04 -3.13 15.75
C HIS A 115 -9.36 -1.77 15.72
N ILE A 116 -8.78 -1.42 14.56
CA ILE A 116 -8.14 -0.11 14.40
C ILE A 116 -9.12 1.05 14.59
N ARG A 117 -10.41 0.82 14.31
CA ARG A 117 -11.46 1.83 14.54
C ARG A 117 -11.53 2.29 16.00
N ASP A 118 -11.15 1.43 16.95
CA ASP A 118 -11.18 1.75 18.37
C ASP A 118 -10.16 2.88 18.65
N VAL A 119 -8.99 2.85 18.00
CA VAL A 119 -7.97 3.93 18.02
C VAL A 119 -8.49 5.22 17.38
N TYR A 120 -9.27 5.11 16.31
CA TYR A 120 -9.86 6.28 15.64
C TYR A 120 -10.92 6.96 16.53
N TYR A 121 -11.78 6.18 17.18
CA TYR A 121 -12.80 6.71 18.08
C TYR A 121 -12.20 7.31 19.36
N GLU A 122 -11.06 6.79 19.85
CA GLU A 122 -10.30 7.44 20.92
C GLU A 122 -9.81 8.85 20.53
N ASN A 123 -9.51 9.05 19.25
CA ASN A 123 -8.97 10.31 18.72
C ASN A 123 -10.06 11.28 18.23
N ASN A 124 -11.24 10.77 17.89
CA ASN A 124 -12.40 11.52 17.48
C ASN A 124 -13.66 10.65 17.66
N GLU A 125 -14.45 10.91 18.71
CA GLU A 125 -15.65 10.12 19.03
C GLU A 125 -16.71 10.16 17.90
N ASP A 126 -16.76 11.26 17.16
CA ASP A 126 -17.69 11.49 16.05
C ASP A 126 -17.09 11.11 14.68
N TYR A 127 -16.02 10.30 14.65
CA TYR A 127 -15.37 9.92 13.40
C TYR A 127 -16.31 9.16 12.45
N ASP A 128 -16.56 9.72 11.27
CA ASP A 128 -17.49 9.19 10.26
C ASP A 128 -16.80 8.71 8.95
N GLY A 129 -15.46 8.78 8.93
CA GLY A 129 -14.61 8.35 7.81
C GLY A 129 -14.29 6.85 7.80
N ARG A 130 -13.39 6.46 6.89
CA ARG A 130 -12.85 5.09 6.85
C ARG A 130 -11.69 4.91 7.83
N PHE A 131 -11.73 3.83 8.60
CA PHE A 131 -10.64 3.40 9.48
C PHE A 131 -9.51 2.76 8.65
N THR A 132 -8.64 3.59 8.08
CA THR A 132 -7.62 3.15 7.12
C THR A 132 -6.31 2.72 7.77
N VAL A 133 -5.52 1.95 7.02
CA VAL A 133 -4.07 1.79 7.26
C VAL A 133 -3.31 2.36 6.06
N PRO A 134 -2.15 2.99 6.23
CA PRO A 134 -1.39 3.11 7.48
C PRO A 134 -1.97 4.16 8.44
N THR A 135 -1.73 3.98 9.74
CA THR A 135 -2.01 4.98 10.79
C THR A 135 -0.75 5.18 11.60
N LEU A 136 -0.18 6.37 11.56
CA LEU A 136 0.97 6.78 12.37
C LEU A 136 0.46 7.35 13.69
N TYR A 137 0.82 6.71 14.80
CA TYR A 137 0.35 7.00 16.14
C TYR A 137 1.51 7.46 17.03
N ASP A 138 1.30 8.53 17.79
CA ASP A 138 2.21 9.01 18.81
C ASP A 138 1.84 8.39 20.16
N LYS A 139 2.73 7.55 20.71
CA LYS A 139 2.52 6.86 21.99
C LYS A 139 2.55 7.80 23.20
N LYS A 140 3.24 8.95 23.09
CA LYS A 140 3.33 9.93 24.18
C LYS A 140 2.10 10.81 24.22
N ALA A 141 1.72 11.37 23.06
CA ALA A 141 0.54 12.21 22.96
C ALA A 141 -0.78 11.42 22.98
N LYS A 142 -0.70 10.11 22.72
CA LYS A 142 -1.85 9.22 22.52
C LYS A 142 -2.74 9.68 21.37
N LYS A 143 -2.11 10.13 20.29
CA LYS A 143 -2.79 10.72 19.14
C LYS A 143 -2.42 10.04 17.84
N ILE A 144 -3.37 9.95 16.91
CA ILE A 144 -3.08 9.71 15.50
C ILE A 144 -2.43 10.98 14.95
N VAL A 145 -1.18 10.87 14.49
CA VAL A 145 -0.45 11.96 13.82
C VAL A 145 -0.95 12.08 12.39
N ASN A 146 -0.94 10.97 11.64
CA ASN A 146 -1.23 10.99 10.21
C ASN A 146 -1.76 9.64 9.72
N ASN A 147 -2.72 9.65 8.79
CA ASN A 147 -3.21 8.44 8.11
C ASN A 147 -3.13 8.50 6.57
N GLU A 148 -2.36 9.45 6.04
CA GLU A 148 -2.06 9.62 4.62
C GLU A 148 -0.67 9.05 4.28
N SER A 149 -0.66 7.91 3.58
CA SER A 149 0.58 7.19 3.25
C SER A 149 1.63 8.04 2.53
N SER A 150 1.20 8.98 1.67
CA SER A 150 2.10 9.82 0.88
C SER A 150 2.83 10.88 1.71
N GLU A 151 2.22 11.33 2.81
CA GLU A 151 2.83 12.27 3.74
C GLU A 151 3.71 11.54 4.75
N ILE A 152 3.23 10.41 5.29
CA ILE A 152 4.00 9.60 6.25
C ILE A 152 5.36 9.19 5.68
N ILE A 153 5.41 8.74 4.41
CA ILE A 153 6.70 8.42 3.79
C ILE A 153 7.61 9.65 3.69
N ARG A 154 7.08 10.82 3.35
CA ARG A 154 7.85 12.07 3.26
C ARG A 154 8.37 12.54 4.62
N MET A 155 7.63 12.33 5.70
CA MET A 155 8.15 12.54 7.07
C MET A 155 9.36 11.64 7.33
N PHE A 156 9.30 10.37 6.93
CA PHE A 156 10.37 9.41 7.16
C PHE A 156 11.64 9.70 6.36
N TYR A 157 11.55 10.44 5.25
CA TYR A 157 12.73 10.80 4.46
C TYR A 157 13.69 11.68 5.25
N TYR A 158 13.17 12.67 5.98
CA TYR A 158 13.98 13.79 6.49
C TYR A 158 13.83 14.07 7.98
N ALA A 159 12.70 13.75 8.60
CA ALA A 159 12.44 14.17 9.99
C ALA A 159 13.42 13.53 10.99
N PHE A 160 13.92 12.34 10.69
CA PHE A 160 14.83 11.57 11.56
C PHE A 160 16.30 11.65 11.13
N ASP A 161 16.65 12.37 10.06
CA ASP A 161 17.99 12.34 9.45
C ASP A 161 19.12 12.73 10.40
N ASP A 162 18.85 13.61 11.36
CA ASP A 162 19.85 14.06 12.33
C ASP A 162 20.09 13.04 13.45
N LEU A 163 19.27 11.98 13.52
CA LEU A 163 19.38 10.87 14.46
C LEU A 163 19.88 9.58 13.78
N LEU A 164 19.97 9.55 12.46
CA LEU A 164 20.28 8.35 11.68
C LEU A 164 21.78 8.22 11.38
N PRO A 165 22.32 6.98 11.34
CA PRO A 165 23.63 6.73 10.75
C PRO A 165 23.75 7.22 9.31
N GLU A 166 24.93 7.68 8.92
CA GLU A 166 25.21 8.32 7.62
C GLU A 166 24.69 7.52 6.41
N LYS A 167 24.81 6.19 6.44
CA LYS A 167 24.34 5.31 5.35
C LYS A 167 22.84 5.42 5.07
N PHE A 168 22.03 5.70 6.10
CA PHE A 168 20.58 5.84 5.99
C PHE A 168 20.19 7.30 5.73
N LYS A 169 20.95 8.25 6.27
CA LYS A 169 20.81 9.68 5.97
C LYS A 169 20.99 9.95 4.47
N LYS A 170 21.97 9.31 3.83
CA LYS A 170 22.25 9.44 2.38
C LYS A 170 21.18 8.84 1.45
N VAL A 171 20.21 8.08 1.97
CA VAL A 171 19.10 7.57 1.16
C VAL A 171 18.12 8.73 0.94
N ASP A 172 18.20 9.33 -0.25
CA ASP A 172 17.31 10.41 -0.69
C ASP A 172 16.29 9.87 -1.71
N LEU A 173 15.03 9.81 -1.28
CA LEU A 173 13.93 9.27 -2.09
C LEU A 173 13.23 10.34 -2.92
N LEU A 174 13.53 11.63 -2.70
CA LEU A 174 12.94 12.75 -3.44
C LEU A 174 14.01 13.83 -3.70
N PRO A 175 15.07 13.50 -4.47
CA PRO A 175 16.15 14.44 -4.72
C PRO A 175 15.68 15.64 -5.53
N ASP A 176 16.18 16.83 -5.18
CA ASP A 176 15.69 18.11 -5.72
C ASP A 176 15.73 18.18 -7.26
N ASN A 177 16.74 17.59 -7.89
CA ASN A 177 16.90 17.60 -9.35
C ASN A 177 15.89 16.71 -10.09
N LEU A 178 15.23 15.76 -9.41
CA LEU A 178 14.20 14.90 -9.98
C LEU A 178 12.81 15.18 -9.39
N LYS A 179 12.70 16.02 -8.37
CA LYS A 179 11.47 16.24 -7.61
C LYS A 179 10.26 16.53 -8.49
N LYS A 180 10.41 17.44 -9.46
CA LYS A 180 9.33 17.79 -10.40
C LYS A 180 8.86 16.58 -11.20
N ASP A 181 9.80 15.85 -11.81
CA ASP A 181 9.47 14.68 -12.62
C ASP A 181 8.81 13.59 -11.77
N ILE A 182 9.32 13.36 -10.56
CA ILE A 182 8.77 12.40 -9.60
C ILE A 182 7.35 12.79 -9.20
N GLU A 183 7.08 14.07 -8.94
CA GLU A 183 5.74 14.56 -8.58
C GLU A 183 4.75 14.36 -9.74
N GLU A 184 5.12 14.73 -10.97
CA GLU A 184 4.32 14.47 -12.17
C GLU A 184 4.07 12.97 -12.33
N THR A 185 5.09 12.13 -12.15
CA THR A 185 4.95 10.67 -12.21
C THR A 185 4.02 10.11 -11.15
N ASN A 186 4.15 10.59 -9.92
CA ASN A 186 3.36 10.15 -8.80
C ASN A 186 1.89 10.53 -8.94
N GLU A 187 1.58 11.63 -9.62
CA GLU A 187 0.21 12.03 -9.91
C GLU A 187 -0.47 11.06 -10.87
N TRP A 188 0.08 10.84 -12.06
CA TRP A 188 -0.58 9.96 -13.04
C TRP A 188 -0.52 8.49 -12.63
N THR A 189 0.57 8.03 -12.01
CA THR A 189 0.63 6.64 -11.51
C THR A 189 -0.34 6.43 -10.35
N TYR A 190 -0.56 7.42 -9.48
CA TYR A 190 -1.59 7.31 -8.45
C TYR A 190 -2.98 7.19 -9.08
N ASN A 191 -3.33 8.11 -9.98
CA ASN A 191 -4.66 8.18 -10.56
C ASN A 191 -4.98 6.96 -11.42
N ASP A 192 -4.04 6.55 -12.27
CA ASP A 192 -4.32 5.60 -13.36
C ASP A 192 -3.77 4.20 -13.10
N ILE A 193 -2.80 4.02 -12.19
CA ILE A 193 -2.27 2.70 -11.80
C ILE A 193 -2.70 2.34 -10.38
N ASN A 194 -2.19 3.05 -9.36
CA ASN A 194 -2.36 2.66 -7.96
C ASN A 194 -3.83 2.67 -7.54
N ASN A 195 -4.57 3.72 -7.92
CA ASN A 195 -6.00 3.81 -7.72
C ASN A 195 -6.78 3.23 -8.92
N GLY A 196 -6.17 3.18 -10.12
CA GLY A 196 -6.77 2.62 -11.33
C GLY A 196 -7.25 1.18 -11.19
N VAL A 197 -6.45 0.32 -10.53
CA VAL A 197 -6.86 -1.06 -10.25
C VAL A 197 -8.09 -1.14 -9.35
N TYR A 198 -8.23 -0.24 -8.36
CA TYR A 198 -9.41 -0.17 -7.50
C TYR A 198 -10.62 0.40 -8.23
N LYS A 199 -10.42 1.45 -9.05
CA LYS A 199 -11.48 2.01 -9.90
C LYS A 199 -12.04 0.97 -10.85
N SER A 200 -11.19 0.09 -11.38
CA SER A 200 -11.59 -1.03 -12.24
C SER A 200 -12.30 -2.12 -11.43
N GLY A 201 -11.69 -2.59 -10.34
CA GLY A 201 -12.18 -3.73 -9.58
C GLY A 201 -13.46 -3.49 -8.78
N PHE A 202 -13.70 -2.27 -8.33
CA PHE A 202 -14.92 -1.89 -7.60
C PHE A 202 -16.00 -1.28 -8.49
N ALA A 203 -15.78 -1.11 -9.79
CA ALA A 203 -16.80 -0.63 -10.70
C ALA A 203 -18.06 -1.53 -10.64
N THR A 204 -19.23 -0.92 -10.55
CA THR A 204 -20.52 -1.63 -10.51
C THR A 204 -21.29 -1.58 -11.84
N THR A 205 -20.76 -0.86 -12.83
CA THR A 205 -21.26 -0.77 -14.20
C THR A 205 -20.18 -1.17 -15.21
N GLN A 206 -20.59 -1.67 -16.38
CA GLN A 206 -19.66 -2.08 -17.43
C GLN A 206 -18.89 -0.86 -17.97
N GLU A 207 -19.55 0.28 -18.10
CA GLU A 207 -18.98 1.53 -18.61
C GLU A 207 -17.88 2.06 -17.68
N ALA A 208 -18.12 2.06 -16.36
CA ALA A 208 -17.11 2.48 -15.38
C ALA A 208 -15.92 1.51 -15.37
N TYR A 209 -16.16 0.20 -15.47
CA TYR A 209 -15.09 -0.79 -15.58
C TYR A 209 -14.24 -0.55 -16.82
N GLU A 210 -14.85 -0.48 -18.01
CA GLU A 210 -14.14 -0.32 -19.28
C GLU A 210 -13.32 0.97 -19.35
N LYS A 211 -13.89 2.09 -18.89
CA LYS A 211 -13.19 3.37 -18.82
C LYS A 211 -11.91 3.25 -17.98
N ASN A 212 -12.02 2.67 -16.79
CA ASN A 212 -10.90 2.63 -15.86
C ASN A 212 -9.86 1.56 -16.22
N VAL A 213 -10.27 0.40 -16.72
CA VAL A 213 -9.32 -0.65 -17.11
C VAL A 213 -8.54 -0.24 -18.37
N LYS A 214 -9.18 0.43 -19.35
CA LYS A 214 -8.46 0.96 -20.53
C LYS A 214 -7.46 2.06 -20.16
N ALA A 215 -7.82 2.94 -19.23
CA ALA A 215 -6.91 3.97 -18.70
C ALA A 215 -5.71 3.34 -17.96
N LEU A 216 -5.97 2.31 -17.13
CA LEU A 216 -4.93 1.55 -16.43
C LEU A 216 -3.91 0.95 -17.39
N PHE A 217 -4.35 0.26 -18.44
CA PHE A 217 -3.42 -0.37 -19.38
C PHE A 217 -2.67 0.65 -20.24
N THR A 218 -3.30 1.78 -20.60
CA THR A 218 -2.58 2.91 -21.22
C THR A 218 -1.46 3.44 -20.31
N ALA A 219 -1.73 3.55 -19.01
CA ALA A 219 -0.75 4.00 -18.03
C ALA A 219 0.37 2.97 -17.78
N LEU A 220 0.04 1.68 -17.75
CA LEU A 220 1.04 0.60 -17.69
C LEU A 220 1.95 0.59 -18.93
N ASP A 221 1.40 0.83 -20.13
CA ASP A 221 2.19 0.96 -21.37
C ASP A 221 3.15 2.17 -21.30
N ARG A 222 2.72 3.28 -20.68
CA ARG A 222 3.59 4.43 -20.41
C ARG A 222 4.71 4.07 -19.43
N ALA A 223 4.40 3.40 -18.31
CA ALA A 223 5.38 2.98 -17.31
C ALA A 223 6.41 1.99 -17.90
N GLU A 224 5.94 1.03 -18.70
CA GLU A 224 6.77 0.08 -19.43
C GLU A 224 7.74 0.79 -20.35
N LYS A 225 7.24 1.70 -21.20
CA LYS A 225 8.08 2.48 -22.11
C LYS A 225 9.12 3.30 -21.36
N HIS A 226 8.75 3.90 -20.23
CA HIS A 226 9.69 4.66 -19.40
C HIS A 226 10.80 3.75 -18.86
N LEU A 227 10.45 2.64 -18.21
CA LEU A 227 11.41 1.70 -17.64
C LEU A 227 12.31 1.03 -18.68
N ALA A 228 11.77 0.75 -19.88
CA ALA A 228 12.56 0.22 -20.99
C ALA A 228 13.67 1.17 -21.47
N ASN A 229 13.47 2.49 -21.29
CA ASN A 229 14.43 3.53 -21.65
C ASN A 229 15.16 4.12 -20.43
N SER A 230 14.94 3.58 -19.22
CA SER A 230 15.59 4.09 -18.02
C SER A 230 17.11 3.87 -18.14
N PRO A 231 17.94 4.87 -17.76
CA PRO A 231 19.40 4.72 -17.79
C PRO A 231 19.93 3.76 -16.72
N GLY A 232 19.07 3.23 -15.86
CA GLY A 232 19.47 2.36 -14.76
C GLY A 232 18.36 1.40 -14.33
N PRO A 233 18.60 0.65 -13.25
CA PRO A 233 17.71 -0.41 -12.79
C PRO A 233 16.37 0.06 -12.21
N TYR A 234 16.25 1.34 -11.85
CA TYR A 234 15.08 1.92 -11.19
C TYR A 234 14.40 2.95 -12.09
N TYR A 235 13.26 3.47 -11.65
CA TYR A 235 12.40 4.32 -12.46
C TYR A 235 13.13 5.55 -13.02
N TYR A 236 13.98 6.21 -12.23
CA TYR A 236 14.76 7.38 -12.64
C TYR A 236 16.28 7.12 -12.74
N GLY A 237 16.69 5.86 -12.95
CA GLY A 237 18.10 5.51 -13.17
C GLY A 237 18.69 4.63 -12.07
N GLU A 238 19.83 5.08 -11.51
CA GLU A 238 20.66 4.25 -10.61
C GLU A 238 20.16 4.16 -9.17
N ASN A 239 19.40 5.16 -8.71
CA ASN A 239 18.93 5.25 -7.33
C ASN A 239 17.42 5.03 -7.21
N ILE A 240 17.00 4.43 -6.11
CA ILE A 240 15.59 4.23 -5.76
C ILE A 240 14.99 5.58 -5.37
N THR A 241 13.81 5.90 -5.89
CA THR A 241 13.05 7.11 -5.53
C THR A 241 11.69 6.76 -4.96
N GLU A 242 10.93 7.75 -4.49
CA GLU A 242 9.56 7.53 -4.05
C GLU A 242 8.63 7.05 -5.18
N ALA A 243 8.96 7.33 -6.45
CA ALA A 243 8.25 6.79 -7.60
C ALA A 243 8.32 5.26 -7.63
N ASP A 244 9.50 4.68 -7.37
CA ASP A 244 9.70 3.23 -7.30
C ASP A 244 8.88 2.61 -6.17
N VAL A 245 8.95 3.20 -4.97
CA VAL A 245 8.21 2.73 -3.79
C VAL A 245 6.70 2.72 -4.06
N ARG A 246 6.17 3.83 -4.59
CA ARG A 246 4.73 3.98 -4.82
C ARG A 246 4.22 3.04 -5.91
N LEU A 247 4.96 2.90 -7.02
CA LEU A 247 4.59 2.01 -8.11
C LEU A 247 4.71 0.54 -7.69
N TYR A 248 5.77 0.17 -6.97
CA TYR A 248 6.09 -1.23 -6.64
C TYR A 248 4.95 -1.88 -5.89
N THR A 249 4.39 -1.17 -4.91
CA THR A 249 3.32 -1.69 -4.05
C THR A 249 2.08 -2.11 -4.84
N THR A 250 1.83 -1.52 -6.01
CA THR A 250 0.77 -1.96 -6.93
C THR A 250 1.25 -3.10 -7.84
N ILE A 251 2.42 -2.96 -8.48
CA ILE A 251 2.89 -3.95 -9.47
C ILE A 251 3.14 -5.32 -8.83
N ILE A 252 3.70 -5.38 -7.62
CA ILE A 252 3.92 -6.65 -6.91
C ILE A 252 2.63 -7.40 -6.56
N ARG A 253 1.48 -6.69 -6.53
CA ARG A 253 0.15 -7.26 -6.26
C ARG A 253 -0.61 -7.58 -7.55
N PHE A 254 -0.11 -7.16 -8.71
CA PHE A 254 -0.87 -7.16 -9.94
C PHE A 254 -1.25 -8.58 -10.38
N ASP A 255 -0.26 -9.43 -10.62
CA ASP A 255 -0.52 -10.81 -11.04
C ASP A 255 -1.18 -11.64 -9.92
N ALA A 256 -0.77 -11.41 -8.67
CA ALA A 256 -1.24 -12.16 -7.51
C ALA A 256 -2.71 -11.89 -7.13
N VAL A 257 -3.23 -10.71 -7.49
CA VAL A 257 -4.56 -10.26 -7.10
C VAL A 257 -5.27 -9.55 -8.25
N TYR A 258 -4.73 -8.45 -8.76
CA TYR A 258 -5.50 -7.51 -9.58
C TYR A 258 -5.94 -8.07 -10.92
N VAL A 259 -5.14 -8.95 -11.53
CA VAL A 259 -5.51 -9.63 -12.80
C VAL A 259 -6.85 -10.34 -12.65
N GLN A 260 -6.98 -11.21 -11.66
CA GLN A 260 -8.20 -12.02 -11.48
C GLN A 260 -9.26 -11.27 -10.64
N HIS A 261 -8.88 -10.79 -9.46
CA HIS A 261 -9.83 -10.26 -8.47
C HIS A 261 -10.44 -8.93 -8.92
N PHE A 262 -9.64 -8.06 -9.54
CA PHE A 262 -10.10 -6.77 -10.06
C PHE A 262 -10.32 -6.77 -11.57
N LYS A 263 -10.28 -7.94 -12.22
CA LYS A 263 -10.47 -8.11 -13.67
C LYS A 263 -9.50 -7.24 -14.50
N CYS A 264 -8.33 -6.89 -13.96
CA CYS A 264 -7.31 -6.12 -14.69
C CYS A 264 -6.52 -7.07 -15.60
N ASN A 265 -7.18 -7.67 -16.60
CA ASN A 265 -6.70 -8.87 -17.28
C ASN A 265 -6.48 -8.72 -18.79
N LEU A 266 -6.29 -7.51 -19.32
CA LEU A 266 -5.88 -7.37 -20.73
C LEU A 266 -4.51 -8.01 -20.98
N ARG A 267 -3.62 -7.99 -19.98
CA ARG A 267 -2.39 -8.77 -19.86
C ARG A 267 -1.91 -8.75 -18.40
N ASP A 268 -1.06 -9.70 -18.03
CA ASP A 268 -0.37 -9.70 -16.73
C ASP A 268 1.00 -8.99 -16.82
N ILE A 269 1.66 -8.76 -15.68
CA ILE A 269 2.98 -8.13 -15.64
C ILE A 269 4.04 -9.11 -16.17
N ARG A 270 4.04 -10.35 -15.68
CA ARG A 270 5.08 -11.35 -15.99
C ARG A 270 5.22 -11.71 -17.47
N SER A 271 4.14 -11.68 -18.24
CA SER A 271 4.13 -12.05 -19.66
C SER A 271 3.91 -10.83 -20.57
N GLY A 272 3.22 -9.79 -20.08
CA GLY A 272 2.82 -8.64 -20.89
C GLY A 272 3.76 -7.43 -20.85
N TYR A 273 4.62 -7.33 -19.83
CA TYR A 273 5.42 -6.13 -19.56
C TYR A 273 6.87 -6.44 -19.16
N PRO A 274 7.77 -6.68 -20.14
CA PRO A 274 9.14 -7.11 -19.86
C PRO A 274 9.95 -6.17 -18.95
N ALA A 275 9.88 -4.85 -19.15
CA ALA A 275 10.64 -3.89 -18.36
C ALA A 275 10.07 -3.77 -16.94
N LEU A 276 8.75 -3.69 -16.77
CA LEU A 276 8.10 -3.72 -15.45
C LEU A 276 8.38 -5.04 -14.72
N HIS A 277 8.32 -6.18 -15.40
CA HIS A 277 8.58 -7.49 -14.81
C HIS A 277 10.04 -7.62 -14.35
N LYS A 278 11.00 -7.13 -15.13
CA LYS A 278 12.41 -7.05 -14.73
C LYS A 278 12.60 -6.12 -13.53
N TRP A 279 12.02 -4.92 -13.57
CA TRP A 279 12.12 -3.92 -12.53
C TRP A 279 11.54 -4.40 -11.19
N VAL A 280 10.32 -4.98 -11.19
CA VAL A 280 9.67 -5.44 -9.95
C VAL A 280 10.41 -6.63 -9.32
N ARG A 281 10.92 -7.56 -10.14
CA ARG A 281 11.77 -8.67 -9.65
C ARG A 281 13.06 -8.14 -9.06
N LYS A 282 13.69 -7.14 -9.67
CA LYS A 282 14.90 -6.54 -9.15
C LYS A 282 14.66 -5.93 -7.77
N LEU A 283 13.64 -5.10 -7.62
CA LEU A 283 13.27 -4.53 -6.32
C LEU A 283 12.99 -5.62 -5.28
N TYR A 284 12.13 -6.60 -5.62
CA TYR A 284 11.73 -7.66 -4.71
C TYR A 284 12.94 -8.52 -4.23
N TRP A 285 13.80 -8.96 -5.15
CA TRP A 285 14.87 -9.91 -4.84
C TRP A 285 16.17 -9.25 -4.38
N ASP A 286 16.53 -8.07 -4.90
CA ASP A 286 17.84 -7.45 -4.63
C ASP A 286 17.79 -6.44 -3.48
N VAL A 287 16.61 -5.91 -3.16
CA VAL A 287 16.46 -4.85 -2.15
C VAL A 287 15.61 -5.38 -0.98
N PRO A 288 16.24 -5.75 0.16
CA PRO A 288 15.52 -6.35 1.28
C PRO A 288 14.33 -5.53 1.80
N ALA A 289 14.37 -4.20 1.64
CA ALA A 289 13.29 -3.31 2.02
C ALA A 289 11.97 -3.56 1.28
N PHE A 290 12.03 -4.16 0.08
CA PHE A 290 10.87 -4.45 -0.76
C PHE A 290 10.41 -5.92 -0.57
N GLY A 291 11.34 -6.87 -0.72
CA GLY A 291 11.03 -8.29 -0.60
C GLY A 291 10.59 -8.70 0.81
N LYS A 292 11.32 -8.30 1.85
CA LYS A 292 11.05 -8.72 3.23
C LYS A 292 9.78 -8.10 3.83
N THR A 293 9.21 -7.09 3.19
CA THR A 293 7.94 -6.47 3.62
C THR A 293 6.75 -6.95 2.78
N THR A 294 6.97 -7.82 1.80
CA THR A 294 5.93 -8.37 0.92
C THR A 294 5.47 -9.73 1.42
N ASP A 295 4.25 -9.81 1.97
CA ASP A 295 3.63 -11.06 2.39
C ASP A 295 2.47 -11.43 1.45
N PHE A 296 2.68 -12.43 0.59
CA PHE A 296 1.68 -12.87 -0.39
C PHE A 296 0.47 -13.57 0.25
N THR A 297 0.61 -14.15 1.43
CA THR A 297 -0.51 -14.77 2.17
C THR A 297 -1.47 -13.69 2.64
N HIS A 298 -0.95 -12.64 3.27
CA HIS A 298 -1.72 -11.46 3.65
C HIS A 298 -2.36 -10.79 2.44
N ILE A 299 -1.58 -10.54 1.38
CA ILE A 299 -2.06 -9.91 0.15
C ILE A 299 -3.23 -10.71 -0.42
N LYS A 300 -3.04 -12.00 -0.76
CA LYS A 300 -4.10 -12.78 -1.40
C LYS A 300 -5.30 -13.00 -0.48
N GLY A 301 -5.03 -13.29 0.79
CA GLY A 301 -6.05 -13.51 1.81
C GLY A 301 -6.94 -12.28 2.00
N HIS A 302 -6.36 -11.09 2.08
CA HIS A 302 -7.13 -9.86 2.25
C HIS A 302 -8.12 -9.63 1.12
N TYR A 303 -7.63 -9.52 -0.12
CA TYR A 303 -8.49 -9.12 -1.22
C TYR A 303 -9.60 -10.14 -1.47
N THR A 304 -9.27 -11.43 -1.41
CA THR A 304 -10.21 -12.49 -1.76
C THR A 304 -11.21 -12.81 -0.65
N LYS A 305 -10.86 -12.61 0.63
CA LYS A 305 -11.76 -12.89 1.77
C LYS A 305 -12.51 -11.68 2.30
N SER A 306 -12.02 -10.47 2.04
CA SER A 306 -12.64 -9.22 2.55
C SER A 306 -13.65 -8.65 1.55
N HIS A 307 -13.41 -8.79 0.24
CA HIS A 307 -14.28 -8.23 -0.80
C HIS A 307 -15.37 -9.20 -1.24
N LYS A 308 -16.28 -9.56 -0.33
CA LYS A 308 -17.38 -10.51 -0.61
C LYS A 308 -18.30 -10.07 -1.75
N GLN A 309 -18.40 -8.77 -2.01
CA GLN A 309 -19.16 -8.22 -3.13
C GLN A 309 -18.54 -8.56 -4.51
N ILE A 310 -17.23 -8.82 -4.56
CA ILE A 310 -16.52 -9.26 -5.77
C ILE A 310 -16.40 -10.79 -5.80
N ASN A 311 -16.10 -11.38 -4.64
CA ASN A 311 -15.84 -12.81 -4.48
C ASN A 311 -16.73 -13.40 -3.36
N PRO A 312 -18.02 -13.70 -3.64
CA PRO A 312 -19.00 -14.06 -2.61
C PRO A 312 -18.59 -15.25 -1.73
N PHE A 313 -17.98 -16.27 -2.32
CA PHE A 313 -17.55 -17.47 -1.59
C PHE A 313 -16.19 -17.34 -0.88
N SER A 314 -15.53 -16.18 -0.99
CA SER A 314 -14.26 -15.91 -0.30
C SER A 314 -13.15 -16.93 -0.58
N ILE A 315 -13.18 -17.55 -1.77
CA ILE A 315 -12.18 -18.51 -2.23
C ILE A 315 -10.92 -17.76 -2.63
N THR A 316 -9.78 -18.15 -2.08
CA THR A 316 -8.47 -17.58 -2.42
C THR A 316 -7.83 -18.42 -3.53
N PRO A 317 -7.59 -17.88 -4.74
CA PRO A 317 -6.93 -18.62 -5.81
C PRO A 317 -5.52 -19.08 -5.41
N LEU A 318 -5.10 -20.26 -5.86
CA LEU A 318 -3.73 -20.74 -5.66
C LEU A 318 -2.73 -19.97 -6.53
N GLY A 319 -3.11 -19.64 -7.76
CA GLY A 319 -2.25 -18.95 -8.70
C GLY A 319 -2.03 -17.46 -8.39
N PRO A 320 -1.14 -16.82 -9.18
CA PRO A 320 -0.15 -17.48 -10.04
C PRO A 320 0.98 -18.09 -9.18
N GLU A 321 1.56 -19.20 -9.64
CA GLU A 321 2.64 -19.91 -8.94
C GLU A 321 3.93 -19.88 -9.78
N PRO A 322 5.05 -19.34 -9.25
CA PRO A 322 5.14 -18.60 -7.99
C PRO A 322 4.45 -17.21 -8.08
N PRO A 323 4.15 -16.57 -6.93
CA PRO A 323 3.58 -15.21 -6.89
C PRO A 323 4.49 -14.16 -7.55
N ILE A 324 5.81 -14.36 -7.48
CA ILE A 324 6.85 -13.59 -8.16
C ILE A 324 7.91 -14.55 -8.70
N LEU A 325 8.27 -14.42 -9.98
CA LEU A 325 9.25 -15.32 -10.59
C LEU A 325 10.67 -15.03 -10.05
N PRO A 326 11.52 -16.06 -9.92
CA PRO A 326 12.95 -15.88 -9.71
C PRO A 326 13.61 -15.04 -10.82
N LYS A 327 14.75 -14.42 -10.51
CA LYS A 327 15.45 -13.52 -11.45
C LYS A 327 15.99 -14.22 -12.70
N ASP A 328 16.28 -15.51 -12.58
CA ASP A 328 16.86 -16.39 -13.61
C ASP A 328 15.79 -17.17 -14.39
N GLN A 329 14.50 -16.91 -14.13
CA GLN A 329 13.39 -17.59 -14.77
C GLN A 329 12.50 -16.60 -15.53
N GLU A 330 11.93 -17.08 -16.63
CA GLU A 330 10.90 -16.38 -17.40
C GLU A 330 9.67 -17.27 -17.59
N VAL A 331 8.56 -16.66 -18.02
CA VAL A 331 7.35 -17.41 -18.34
C VAL A 331 7.64 -18.43 -19.47
N PRO A 332 7.03 -19.64 -19.42
CA PRO A 332 7.36 -20.71 -20.36
C PRO A 332 7.26 -20.32 -21.85
N ALA A 333 6.30 -19.46 -22.19
CA ALA A 333 6.13 -18.97 -23.56
C ALA A 333 7.33 -18.13 -24.04
N VAL A 334 7.90 -17.28 -23.18
CA VAL A 334 9.10 -16.48 -23.50
C VAL A 334 10.34 -17.37 -23.59
N MET A 335 10.46 -18.36 -22.70
CA MET A 335 11.54 -19.34 -22.73
C MET A 335 11.53 -20.20 -24.01
N ALA A 336 10.36 -20.45 -24.59
CA ALA A 336 10.22 -21.26 -25.79
C ALA A 336 10.72 -20.56 -27.07
N VAL A 337 10.69 -19.22 -27.11
CA VAL A 337 11.12 -18.42 -28.27
C VAL A 337 12.53 -17.83 -28.15
N SER A 338 13.14 -17.94 -26.96
CA SER A 338 14.48 -17.42 -26.67
C SER A 338 15.59 -18.46 -26.85
N LYS A 339 15.24 -19.68 -27.27
CA LYS A 339 16.14 -20.76 -27.67
C LYS A 339 16.26 -20.80 -29.18
#